data_AF-A0A1X7TUU8-F1
#
_entry.id   AF-A0A1X7TUU8-F1
#
_cell.length_a   1.000
_cell.length_b   1.000
_cell.length_c   1.000
_cell.angle_alpha   90.00
_cell.angle_beta   90.00
_cell.angle_gamma   90.00
#
_symmetry.space_group_name_H-M   'P 1'
#
loop_
_entity.id
_entity.type
_entity.pdbx_description
1 polymer ?
#
loop_
_entity_poly.entity_id
_entity_poly.type
_entity_poly.pdbx_seq_one_letter_code
_entity_poly.pdbx_strand_id
1 'polypeptide(L)' 'MAPTGVAAFNIDRLTIHQALNLPVEHGNSTTYRKLEAKRLKELRQSWKYVNTIIIHKYGLILNNILHSQEAN' A
#
# COMPACT_ATOMS: atom_id res chain seq x y z
N MET A 1 -6.95 -3.47 5.63
CA MET A 1 -5.68 -2.76 5.92
C MET A 1 -5.99 -1.35 6.40
N ALA A 2 -5.01 -0.62 6.93
CA ALA A 2 -5.19 0.78 7.35
C ALA A 2 -3.93 1.63 7.07
N PRO A 3 -4.04 2.98 7.02
CA PRO A 3 -2.89 3.85 6.74
C PRO A 3 -1.80 3.83 7.82
N THR A 4 -2.18 3.81 9.10
CA THR A 4 -1.24 3.92 10.23
C THR A 4 -1.07 2.59 10.97
N GLY A 5 0.08 2.42 11.63
CA GLY A 5 0.38 1.24 12.43
C GLY A 5 -0.65 0.97 13.51
N VAL A 6 -1.06 2.00 14.27
CA VAL A 6 -2.07 1.87 15.32
C VAL A 6 -3.43 1.44 14.76
N ALA A 7 -3.86 2.02 13.63
CA ALA A 7 -5.14 1.65 13.02
C ALA A 7 -5.14 0.23 12.45
N ALA A 8 -4.01 -0.22 11.93
CA ALA A 8 -3.84 -1.57 11.40
C ALA A 8 -3.81 -2.61 12.54
N PHE A 9 -3.11 -2.29 13.63
CA PHE A 9 -3.10 -3.08 14.87
C PHE A 9 -4.51 -3.26 15.44
N ASN A 10 -5.30 -2.19 15.53
CA ASN A 10 -6.66 -2.25 16.09
C ASN A 10 -7.65 -3.14 15.30
N ILE A 11 -7.32 -3.53 14.07
CA ILE A 11 -8.15 -4.42 13.25
C ILE A 11 -7.44 -5.73 12.89
N ASP A 12 -6.30 -6.03 13.52
CA ASP A 12 -5.45 -7.18 13.22
C ASP A 12 -5.10 -7.31 11.73
N ARG A 13 -4.72 -6.21 11.08
CA ARG A 13 -4.30 -6.18 9.67
C ARG A 13 -2.97 -5.47 9.49
N LEU A 14 -2.46 -5.52 8.26
CA LEU A 14 -1.27 -4.79 7.83
C LEU A 14 -1.57 -3.32 7.52
N THR A 15 -0.54 -2.49 7.58
CA THR A 15 -0.60 -1.15 7.00
C THR A 15 -0.62 -1.22 5.47
N ILE A 16 -1.09 -0.16 4.80
CA ILE A 16 -1.08 -0.07 3.32
C ILE A 16 0.36 -0.19 2.79
N HIS A 17 1.32 0.46 3.44
CA HIS A 17 2.74 0.39 3.06
C HIS A 17 3.28 -1.05 3.09
N GLN A 18 2.97 -1.79 4.15
CA GLN A 18 3.38 -3.20 4.27
C GLN A 18 2.67 -4.09 3.24
N ALA A 19 1.37 -3.91 3.07
CA ALA A 19 0.54 -4.74 2.20
C ALA A 19 0.93 -4.61 0.72
N LEU A 20 1.30 -3.41 0.29
CA LEU A 20 1.62 -3.08 -1.11
C LEU A 20 3.13 -2.90 -1.35
N ASN A 21 3.95 -3.15 -0.32
CA ASN A 21 5.40 -2.97 -0.36
C ASN A 21 5.82 -1.55 -0.83
N LEU A 22 5.14 -0.53 -0.31
CA LEU A 22 5.39 0.87 -0.63
C LEU A 22 6.49 1.44 0.27
N PRO A 23 7.37 2.31 -0.25
CA PRO A 23 8.29 3.05 0.58
C PRO A 23 7.53 3.96 1.57
N VAL A 24 8.16 4.25 2.72
CA VAL A 24 7.61 5.17 3.73
C VAL A 24 8.11 6.59 3.44
N GLU A 25 7.17 7.52 3.29
CA GLU A 25 7.50 8.92 3.02
C GLU A 25 7.95 9.63 4.31
N HIS A 26 9.13 10.25 4.29
CA HIS A 26 9.68 11.02 5.41
C HIS A 26 9.86 12.50 5.01
N GLY A 27 8.76 13.22 4.83
CA GLY A 27 8.74 14.68 4.68
C GLY A 27 8.96 15.24 3.26
N ASN A 28 9.59 14.48 2.34
CA ASN A 28 9.66 14.83 0.91
C ASN A 28 8.80 13.86 0.08
N SER A 29 8.29 14.33 -1.07
CA SER A 29 7.55 13.45 -1.98
C SER A 29 8.44 12.27 -2.36
N THR A 30 7.97 11.07 -2.01
CA THR A 30 8.76 9.87 -2.26
C THR A 30 8.53 9.50 -3.71
N THR A 31 9.56 9.55 -4.54
CA THR A 31 9.43 9.10 -5.93
C THR A 31 9.06 7.61 -5.90
N TYR A 32 7.84 7.28 -6.28
CA TYR A 32 7.43 5.88 -6.42
C TYR A 32 8.34 5.23 -7.46
N ARG A 33 9.10 4.23 -7.04
CA ARG A 33 9.97 3.44 -7.93
C ARG A 33 9.25 2.16 -8.31
N LYS A 34 9.48 1.69 -9.54
CA LYS A 34 8.98 0.38 -9.98
C LYS A 34 9.49 -0.70 -9.03
N LEU A 35 8.59 -1.59 -8.61
CA LEU A 35 8.95 -2.79 -7.86
C LEU A 35 9.89 -3.66 -8.70
N GLU A 36 10.91 -4.22 -8.06
CA GLU A 36 11.76 -5.23 -8.67
C GLU A 36 10.92 -6.44 -9.14
N ALA A 37 11.33 -7.08 -10.23
CA ALA A 37 10.58 -8.17 -10.85
C ALA A 37 10.25 -9.31 -9.86
N LYS A 38 11.18 -9.63 -8.95
CA LYS A 38 10.97 -10.63 -7.90
C LYS A 38 9.85 -10.22 -6.95
N ARG A 39 9.91 -8.99 -6.42
CA ARG A 39 8.91 -8.43 -5.50
C ARG A 39 7.54 -8.30 -6.16
N LEU A 40 7.50 -7.88 -7.42
CA LEU A 40 6.26 -7.80 -8.18
C LEU A 40 5.62 -9.19 -8.38
N LYS A 41 6.43 -10.22 -8.67
CA LYS A 41 5.95 -11.60 -8.80
C LYS A 41 5.41 -12.13 -7.47
N GLU A 42 6.12 -11.91 -6.37
CA GLU A 42 5.68 -12.26 -5.02
C GLU A 42 4.33 -11.60 -4.70
N LEU A 43 4.21 -10.29 -4.94
CA LEU A 43 2.97 -9.55 -4.68
C LEU A 43 1.82 -10.09 -5.55
N ARG A 44 2.04 -10.32 -6.86
CA ARG A 44 1.00 -10.89 -7.73
C ARG A 44 0.52 -12.27 -7.27
N GLN A 45 1.41 -13.12 -6.75
CA GLN A 45 1.01 -14.42 -6.21
C GLN A 45 0.23 -14.28 -4.91
N SER A 46 0.70 -13.43 -3.98
CA SER A 46 0.03 -13.20 -2.69
C SER A 46 -1.39 -12.64 -2.84
N TRP A 47 -1.67 -11.94 -3.94
CA TRP A 47 -2.95 -11.28 -4.20
C TRP A 47 -3.79 -11.95 -5.29
N LYS A 48 -3.33 -13.08 -5.85
CA LYS A 48 -3.93 -13.74 -7.03
C LYS A 48 -5.43 -14.01 -6.90
N TYR A 49 -5.92 -14.28 -5.69
CA TYR A 49 -7.30 -14.66 -5.41
C TYR A 49 -8.05 -13.62 -4.57
N VAL A 50 -7.47 -12.43 -4.38
CA VAL A 50 -8.09 -11.34 -3.63
C VAL A 50 -9.07 -10.60 -4.53
N ASN A 51 -10.37 -10.76 -4.28
CA ASN A 51 -11.42 -10.06 -5.04
C ASN A 51 -11.82 -8.71 -4.43
N THR A 52 -11.49 -8.46 -3.16
CA THR A 52 -11.94 -7.28 -2.44
C THR A 52 -10.87 -6.76 -1.50
N ILE A 53 -10.63 -5.45 -1.54
CA ILE A 53 -9.70 -4.75 -0.67
C ILE A 53 -10.51 -3.80 0.21
N ILE A 54 -10.40 -3.97 1.53
CA ILE A 54 -11.03 -3.08 2.51
C ILE A 54 -9.95 -2.25 3.19
N ILE A 55 -10.07 -0.93 3.06
CA ILE A 55 -9.17 0.04 3.69
C ILE A 55 -9.95 0.81 4.77
N HIS A 56 -9.53 0.65 6.01
CA HIS A 56 -10.09 1.38 7.15
C HIS A 56 -9.45 2.76 7.27
N LYS A 57 -10.24 3.79 7.61
CA LYS A 57 -9.80 5.21 7.71
C LYS A 57 -9.24 5.77 6.39
N TYR A 58 -10.03 5.65 5.32
CA TYR A 58 -9.65 6.16 3.99
C TYR A 58 -9.32 7.66 3.98
N GLY A 59 -9.93 8.47 4.86
CA GLY A 59 -9.66 9.91 4.96
C GLY A 59 -8.25 10.28 5.44
N LEU A 60 -7.47 9.30 5.93
CA LEU A 60 -6.05 9.47 6.28
C LEU A 60 -5.11 8.93 5.21
N ILE A 61 -5.64 8.40 4.10
CA ILE A 61 -4.84 8.08 2.93
C ILE A 61 -4.53 9.41 2.26
N LEU A 62 -3.28 9.83 2.35
CA LEU A 62 -2.79 11.00 1.63
C LEU A 62 -2.95 10.71 0.10
N ASN A 63 -3.40 11.70 -0.68
CA ASN A 63 -3.76 11.54 -2.11
C ASN A 63 -2.67 10.89 -2.99
N ASN A 64 -1.41 10.90 -2.55
CA ASN A 64 -0.26 10.34 -3.26
C ASN A 64 -0.30 8.81 -3.45
N ILE A 65 -0.88 8.04 -2.52
CA ILE A 65 -0.89 6.57 -2.63
C ILE A 65 -1.86 6.11 -3.73
N LEU A 66 -3.04 6.74 -3.84
CA LEU A 66 -4.09 6.33 -4.77
C LEU A 66 -3.82 6.76 -6.22
N HIS A 67 -3.15 7.90 -6.45
CA HIS A 67 -2.82 8.40 -7.79
C HIS A 67 -1.55 7.77 -8.41
N SER A 68 -0.87 6.85 -7.72
CA SER A 68 0.38 6.22 -8.18
C SER A 68 0.22 5.21 -9.33
N GLN A 69 -0.99 5.04 -9.89
CA GLN A 69 -1.30 4.04 -10.93
C GLN A 69 -1.70 4.64 -12.29
N GLU A 70 -1.69 5.97 -12.47
CA GLU A 70 -2.12 6.63 -13.72
C GLU A 70 -0.99 7.29 -14.55
N ALA A 71 0.27 6.88 -14.35
CA ALA A 71 1.37 7.32 -15.21
C ALA A 71 1.71 6.21 -16.23
N ASN A 72 1.13 6.35 -17.43
CA ASN A 72 1.46 5.59 -18.64
C ASN A 72 2.69 6.22 -19.31
#